data_AF-A0A3N5F4V6-F1
#
_entry.id   AF-A0A3N5F4V6-F1
#
_cell.length_a   1.000
_cell.length_b   1.000
_cell.length_c   1.000
_cell.angle_alpha   90.00
_cell.angle_beta   90.00
_cell.angle_gamma   90.00
#
_symmetry.space_group_name_H-M   'P 1'
#
loop_
_entity.id
_entity.type
_entity.pdbx_description
1 polymer ?
#
loop_
_entity_poly.entity_id
_entity_poly.type
_entity_poly.pdbx_seq_one_letter_code
_entity_poly.pdbx_strand_id
1 'polypeptide(L)'
;MKINQEGIAVRTMEEMSKLIGGVIALGAICLCATSCSDQGASTTRDSWYRPAHNSKSRDAEDLASSRIHEVLPGSELKAEQLLLDVGCREISAEDAAAFVGKPITPVPGTGFYLARGVYLNRGTGSFSIAIKGERLWVDHGCLGRTPVPMKRQALVLQLPRLPSEVYVTCGMAE
;
A
#
# COMPACT_ATOMS: atom_id res chain seq x y z
N MET A 1 42.50 8.98 -49.19
CA MET A 1 43.80 8.29 -49.30
C MET A 1 44.74 8.91 -48.28
N LYS A 2 45.35 8.07 -47.44
CA LYS A 2 46.27 8.31 -46.30
C LYS A 2 45.69 8.66 -44.93
N ILE A 3 45.86 7.64 -44.09
CA ILE A 3 45.75 7.43 -42.65
C ILE A 3 46.97 8.08 -41.96
N ASN A 4 46.86 8.49 -40.68
CA ASN A 4 47.84 8.18 -39.60
C ASN A 4 47.50 8.95 -38.30
N GLN A 5 47.19 8.24 -37.20
CA GLN A 5 48.07 7.71 -36.12
C GLN A 5 48.19 8.70 -34.94
N GLU A 6 47.52 8.43 -33.82
CA GLU A 6 47.99 7.68 -32.64
C GLU A 6 48.80 8.54 -31.66
N GLY A 7 48.36 8.55 -30.40
CA GLY A 7 49.00 9.27 -29.30
C GLY A 7 48.49 8.79 -27.94
N ILE A 8 48.80 7.54 -27.63
CA ILE A 8 48.68 6.91 -26.31
C ILE A 8 49.71 7.58 -25.38
N ALA A 9 49.28 8.09 -24.23
CA ALA A 9 50.16 8.30 -23.08
C ALA A 9 49.47 7.81 -21.80
N VAL A 10 49.94 6.65 -21.37
CA VAL A 10 49.68 5.95 -20.13
C VAL A 10 50.71 6.42 -19.08
N ARG A 11 50.33 6.35 -17.78
CA ARG A 11 51.19 6.42 -16.56
C ARG A 11 51.66 7.84 -16.17
N THR A 12 51.71 8.24 -14.88
CA THR A 12 52.11 7.51 -13.66
C THR A 12 51.84 8.34 -12.39
N MET A 13 51.70 7.64 -11.26
CA MET A 13 52.17 7.95 -9.89
C MET A 13 51.47 9.10 -9.14
N GLU A 14 50.74 8.77 -8.07
CA GLU A 14 51.28 8.60 -6.69
C GLU A 14 51.83 9.91 -6.14
N GLU A 15 51.18 10.40 -5.08
CA GLU A 15 51.70 11.22 -3.98
C GLU A 15 50.61 12.20 -3.56
N MET A 16 49.83 11.86 -2.54
CA MET A 16 49.52 12.77 -1.45
C MET A 16 48.95 11.93 -0.30
N SER A 17 49.90 11.28 0.37
CA SER A 17 49.68 10.57 1.60
C SER A 17 49.66 11.53 2.79
N LYS A 18 48.81 11.19 3.77
CA LYS A 18 48.84 11.57 5.20
C LYS A 18 48.34 12.98 5.54
N LEU A 19 47.35 13.05 6.44
CA LEU A 19 47.58 13.43 7.84
C LEU A 19 46.29 13.24 8.68
N ILE A 20 46.38 12.39 9.71
CA ILE A 20 45.92 12.58 11.11
C ILE A 20 44.40 12.86 11.31
N GLY A 21 43.62 12.12 12.08
CA GLY A 21 43.88 11.35 13.29
C GLY A 21 42.72 11.61 14.27
N GLY A 22 42.41 10.67 15.17
CA GLY A 22 41.50 10.97 16.29
C GLY A 22 40.55 9.83 16.67
N VAL A 23 41.05 8.93 17.51
CA VAL A 23 40.30 7.97 18.33
C VAL A 23 39.39 8.72 19.31
N ILE A 24 38.07 8.49 19.33
CA ILE A 24 37.22 8.77 20.52
C ILE A 24 36.13 7.71 20.71
N ALA A 25 36.27 7.00 21.83
CA ALA A 25 35.26 6.40 22.74
C ALA A 25 34.29 5.32 22.24
N LEU A 26 34.59 4.07 22.64
CA LEU A 26 33.59 3.04 22.90
C LEU A 26 32.72 3.45 24.09
N GLY A 27 31.49 3.90 23.83
CA GLY A 27 30.44 4.06 24.84
C GLY A 27 29.61 2.78 24.93
N ALA A 28 29.58 2.16 26.11
CA ALA A 28 28.77 0.99 26.41
C ALA A 28 27.27 1.29 26.26
N ILE A 29 26.61 0.65 25.28
CA ILE A 29 25.17 0.76 25.10
C ILE A 29 24.50 -0.34 25.94
N CYS A 30 23.76 0.12 26.94
CA CYS A 30 22.94 -0.69 27.83
C CYS A 30 21.75 -1.28 27.05
N LEU A 31 21.76 -2.60 26.85
CA LEU A 31 20.67 -3.34 26.21
C LEU A 31 19.55 -3.57 27.22
N CYS A 32 18.61 -2.63 27.32
CA CYS A 32 17.34 -2.88 28.01
C CYS A 32 16.42 -3.69 27.07
N ALA A 33 16.50 -5.01 27.15
CA ALA A 33 15.53 -5.91 26.53
C ALA A 33 14.23 -5.93 27.37
N THR A 34 13.42 -4.87 27.28
CA THR A 34 12.02 -4.95 27.71
C THR A 34 11.22 -5.61 26.59
N SER A 35 11.04 -6.93 26.72
CA SER A 35 10.15 -7.72 25.88
C SER A 35 8.69 -7.43 26.28
N CYS A 36 8.17 -6.30 25.83
CA CYS A 36 6.73 -6.04 25.87
C CYS A 36 6.06 -6.93 24.82
N SER A 37 5.39 -7.98 25.30
CA SER A 37 4.55 -8.85 24.49
C SER A 37 3.31 -8.09 24.03
N ASP A 38 3.47 -7.28 22.98
CA ASP A 38 2.42 -6.46 22.39
C ASP A 38 1.74 -7.24 21.26
N GLN A 39 0.98 -8.27 21.62
CA GLN A 39 0.28 -9.15 20.65
C GLN A 39 -0.90 -8.44 19.93
N GLY A 40 -1.20 -7.18 20.25
CA GLY A 40 -2.26 -6.39 19.62
C GLY A 40 -1.79 -5.20 18.75
N ALA A 41 -0.50 -4.84 18.77
CA ALA A 41 -0.05 -3.56 18.21
C ALA A 41 0.37 -3.56 16.73
N SER A 42 0.41 -4.72 16.07
CA SER A 42 0.83 -4.77 14.65
C SER A 42 -0.27 -4.36 13.67
N THR A 43 -1.55 -4.41 14.05
CA THR A 43 -2.66 -4.11 13.14
C THR A 43 -2.89 -2.60 12.96
N THR A 44 -2.57 -1.77 13.95
CA THR A 44 -2.87 -0.32 13.93
C THR A 44 -1.75 0.57 13.41
N ARG A 45 -0.54 0.02 13.19
CA ARG A 45 0.65 0.82 12.81
C ARG A 45 0.83 1.00 11.30
N ASP A 46 0.13 0.24 10.47
CA ASP A 46 0.20 0.43 9.01
C ASP A 46 -0.57 1.69 8.62
N SER A 47 0.06 2.57 7.83
CA SER A 47 -0.57 3.81 7.33
C SER A 47 -1.81 3.59 6.45
N TRP A 48 -2.02 2.35 5.98
CA TRP A 48 -3.23 1.97 5.25
C TRP A 48 -4.39 1.64 6.18
N TYR A 49 -4.15 1.24 7.43
CA TYR A 49 -5.21 1.00 8.40
C TYR A 49 -5.66 2.33 9.00
N ARG A 50 -6.92 2.69 8.76
CA ARG A 50 -7.49 3.98 9.17
C ARG A 50 -8.94 3.77 9.60
N PRO A 51 -9.21 3.43 10.86
CA PRO A 51 -10.57 3.24 11.33
C PRO A 51 -11.32 4.58 11.33
N ALA A 52 -12.64 4.53 11.12
CA ALA A 52 -13.49 5.68 11.36
C ALA A 52 -13.58 5.97 12.86
N HIS A 53 -13.67 7.24 13.25
CA HIS A 53 -13.86 7.64 14.65
C HIS A 53 -15.20 7.16 15.22
N ASN A 54 -16.19 6.97 14.35
CA ASN A 54 -17.49 6.42 14.66
C ASN A 54 -17.73 5.12 13.90
N SER A 55 -18.65 4.31 14.39
CA SER A 55 -19.11 3.13 13.66
C SER A 55 -19.66 3.52 12.29
N LYS A 56 -19.51 2.64 11.31
CA LYS A 56 -20.19 2.74 10.00
C LYS A 56 -21.66 3.14 10.23
N SER A 57 -22.08 4.20 9.54
CA SER A 57 -23.44 4.71 9.65
C SER A 57 -24.44 3.68 9.16
N ARG A 58 -25.62 3.60 9.80
CA ARG A 58 -26.72 2.73 9.35
C ARG A 58 -27.19 3.03 7.93
N ASP A 59 -27.15 4.30 7.51
CA ASP A 59 -27.53 4.71 6.15
C ASP A 59 -26.39 4.60 5.11
N ALA A 60 -25.29 3.90 5.42
CA ALA A 60 -24.26 3.66 4.42
C ALA A 60 -24.71 2.57 3.45
N GLU A 61 -24.59 2.85 2.16
CA GLU A 61 -24.99 1.92 1.10
C GLU A 61 -23.83 0.99 0.76
N ASP A 62 -24.10 -0.32 0.73
CA ASP A 62 -23.10 -1.31 0.32
C ASP A 62 -22.90 -1.27 -1.19
N LEU A 63 -21.65 -1.23 -1.61
CA LEU A 63 -21.27 -1.32 -3.01
C LEU A 63 -21.40 -2.78 -3.48
N ALA A 64 -22.08 -2.99 -4.60
CA ALA A 64 -22.22 -4.33 -5.18
C ALA A 64 -20.85 -4.96 -5.44
N SER A 65 -20.70 -6.25 -5.13
CA SER A 65 -19.44 -7.00 -5.30
C SER A 65 -18.91 -7.00 -6.74
N SER A 66 -19.79 -6.89 -7.73
CA SER A 66 -19.42 -6.76 -9.15
C SER A 66 -18.67 -5.46 -9.48
N ARG A 67 -18.67 -4.47 -8.57
CA ARG A 67 -17.99 -3.18 -8.69
C ARG A 67 -16.70 -3.11 -7.87
N ILE A 68 -16.30 -4.22 -7.26
CA ILE A 68 -15.11 -4.34 -6.43
C ILE A 68 -14.17 -5.33 -7.10
N HIS A 69 -12.96 -4.90 -7.43
CA HIS A 69 -11.96 -5.74 -8.05
C HIS A 69 -10.63 -5.61 -7.32
N GLU A 70 -10.04 -6.74 -6.93
CA GLU A 70 -8.70 -6.73 -6.37
C GLU A 70 -7.66 -6.49 -7.46
N VAL A 71 -6.67 -5.64 -7.19
CA VAL A 71 -5.47 -5.51 -8.01
C VAL A 71 -4.74 -6.86 -8.08
N LEU A 72 -4.33 -7.25 -9.28
CA LEU A 72 -3.67 -8.53 -9.54
C LEU A 72 -2.25 -8.62 -8.95
N PRO A 73 -1.80 -9.86 -8.69
CA PRO A 73 -0.40 -10.16 -8.48
C PRO A 73 0.50 -9.62 -9.60
N GLY A 74 1.59 -8.97 -9.21
CA GLY A 74 2.55 -8.30 -10.10
C GLY A 74 2.29 -6.80 -10.30
N SER A 75 1.11 -6.29 -9.91
CA SER A 75 0.77 -4.87 -10.01
C SER A 75 0.64 -4.16 -8.66
N GLU A 76 0.82 -4.88 -7.54
CA GLU A 76 0.60 -4.35 -6.20
C GLU A 76 1.55 -3.20 -5.90
N LEU A 77 2.85 -3.34 -6.20
CA LEU A 77 3.83 -2.29 -5.92
C LEU A 77 3.49 -0.97 -6.64
N LYS A 78 3.06 -1.05 -7.91
CA LYS A 78 2.62 0.12 -8.68
C LYS A 78 1.38 0.74 -8.06
N ALA A 79 0.39 -0.08 -7.67
CA ALA A 79 -0.82 0.40 -7.02
C ALA A 79 -0.53 1.05 -5.66
N GLU A 80 0.36 0.46 -4.86
CA GLU A 80 0.78 1.00 -3.58
C GLU A 80 1.48 2.35 -3.71
N GLN A 81 2.34 2.51 -4.72
CA GLN A 81 3.00 3.78 -5.01
C GLN A 81 2.00 4.89 -5.35
N LEU A 82 0.97 4.59 -6.15
CA LEU A 82 -0.08 5.56 -6.49
C LEU A 82 -0.93 5.97 -5.29
N LEU A 83 -1.00 5.11 -4.27
CA LEU A 83 -1.76 5.29 -3.04
C LEU A 83 -0.88 5.68 -1.86
N LEU A 84 0.39 6.07 -2.06
CA LEU A 84 1.31 6.33 -0.95
C LEU A 84 0.82 7.43 -0.01
N ASP A 85 0.28 8.52 -0.56
CA ASP A 85 -0.16 9.70 0.20
C ASP A 85 -1.68 9.86 0.27
N VAL A 86 -2.42 9.12 -0.57
CA VAL A 86 -3.88 9.23 -0.69
C VAL A 86 -4.58 7.90 -0.43
N GLY A 87 -5.75 7.96 0.22
CA GLY A 87 -6.55 6.76 0.51
C GLY A 87 -7.29 6.20 -0.72
N CYS A 88 -7.59 7.07 -1.68
CA CYS A 88 -8.25 6.72 -2.93
C CYS A 88 -7.83 7.71 -4.02
N ARG A 89 -7.75 7.23 -5.26
CA ARG A 89 -7.31 8.00 -6.43
C ARG A 89 -8.13 7.60 -7.64
N GLU A 90 -8.56 8.59 -8.43
CA GLU A 90 -9.18 8.34 -9.73
C GLU A 90 -8.16 7.80 -10.73
N ILE A 91 -8.56 6.81 -11.52
CA ILE A 91 -7.74 6.16 -12.55
C ILE A 91 -8.52 6.04 -13.85
N SER A 92 -7.82 5.90 -14.98
CA SER A 92 -8.48 5.68 -16.25
C SER A 92 -9.02 4.25 -16.36
N ALA A 93 -9.92 4.02 -17.34
CA ALA A 93 -10.43 2.68 -17.62
C ALA A 93 -9.33 1.72 -18.07
N GLU A 94 -8.32 2.22 -18.79
CA GLU A 94 -7.15 1.45 -19.23
C GLU A 94 -6.28 1.04 -18.03
N ASP A 95 -6.00 1.96 -17.11
CA ASP A 95 -5.26 1.65 -15.88
C ASP A 95 -6.03 0.66 -15.00
N ALA A 96 -7.35 0.84 -14.87
CA ALA A 96 -8.22 -0.08 -14.16
C ALA A 96 -8.17 -1.49 -14.75
N ALA A 97 -8.26 -1.60 -16.09
CA ALA A 97 -8.14 -2.86 -16.80
C ALA A 97 -6.75 -3.49 -16.65
N ALA A 98 -5.68 -2.68 -16.64
CA ALA A 98 -4.32 -3.15 -16.43
C ALA A 98 -4.12 -3.71 -15.01
N PHE A 99 -4.64 -3.02 -13.98
CA PHE A 99 -4.57 -3.48 -12.60
C PHE A 99 -5.35 -4.77 -12.33
N VAL A 100 -6.47 -4.98 -13.03
CA VAL A 100 -7.34 -6.17 -12.87
C VAL A 100 -7.03 -7.26 -13.91
N GLY A 101 -6.20 -6.97 -14.91
CA GLY A 101 -5.79 -7.85 -16.00
C GLY A 101 -6.87 -8.19 -17.01
N LYS A 102 -8.00 -7.47 -16.99
CA LYS A 102 -9.09 -7.61 -17.96
C LYS A 102 -9.91 -6.32 -18.03
N PRO A 103 -10.58 -6.07 -19.17
CA PRO A 103 -11.56 -5.00 -19.25
C PRO A 103 -12.66 -5.15 -18.19
N ILE A 104 -13.04 -4.04 -17.57
CA ILE A 104 -14.13 -3.97 -16.61
C ILE A 104 -15.31 -3.29 -17.30
N THR A 105 -16.50 -3.90 -17.24
CA THR A 105 -17.72 -3.30 -17.78
C THR A 105 -18.06 -2.04 -16.97
N PRO A 106 -18.08 -0.84 -17.60
CA PRO A 106 -18.41 0.39 -16.89
C PRO A 106 -19.86 0.40 -16.44
N VAL A 107 -20.09 0.82 -15.19
CA VAL A 107 -21.43 1.10 -14.67
C VAL A 107 -21.81 2.55 -15.00
N PRO A 108 -22.99 2.80 -15.62
CA PRO A 108 -23.42 4.16 -15.94
C PRO A 108 -23.38 5.10 -14.73
N GLY A 109 -22.87 6.31 -14.94
CA GLY A 109 -22.77 7.33 -13.87
C GLY A 109 -21.66 7.07 -12.85
N THR A 110 -20.68 6.22 -13.17
CA THR A 110 -19.54 5.92 -12.28
C THR A 110 -18.19 6.11 -12.98
N GLY A 111 -17.16 6.39 -12.19
CA GLY A 111 -15.75 6.39 -12.60
C GLY A 111 -14.97 5.25 -11.95
N PHE A 112 -13.72 5.04 -12.40
CA PHE A 112 -12.81 4.04 -11.83
C PHE A 112 -11.88 4.68 -10.80
N TYR A 113 -11.76 4.02 -9.66
CA TYR A 113 -10.97 4.51 -8.53
C TYR A 113 -10.11 3.40 -7.96
N LEU A 114 -8.85 3.70 -7.74
CA LEU A 114 -7.94 2.87 -6.97
C LEU A 114 -8.09 3.25 -5.48
N ALA A 115 -8.29 2.28 -4.60
CA ALA A 115 -8.47 2.51 -3.16
C ALA A 115 -7.56 1.61 -2.33
N ARG A 116 -7.14 2.12 -1.17
CA ARG A 116 -6.43 1.33 -0.16
C ARG A 116 -7.36 0.26 0.41
N GLY A 117 -6.80 -0.91 0.67
CA GLY A 117 -7.45 -2.00 1.38
C GLY A 117 -6.42 -2.78 2.19
N VAL A 118 -6.87 -3.34 3.31
CA VAL A 118 -6.04 -4.22 4.14
C VAL A 118 -6.80 -5.49 4.47
N TYR A 119 -6.08 -6.59 4.68
CA TYR A 119 -6.68 -7.89 4.98
C TYR A 119 -5.81 -8.70 5.94
N LEU A 120 -6.42 -9.71 6.58
CA LEU A 120 -5.75 -10.67 7.46
C LEU A 120 -5.59 -12.02 6.76
N ASN A 121 -6.67 -12.79 6.66
CA ASN A 121 -6.70 -14.07 5.95
C ASN A 121 -7.53 -13.98 4.68
N ARG A 122 -6.87 -13.95 3.51
CA ARG A 122 -7.55 -13.84 2.21
C ARG A 122 -8.41 -15.07 1.89
N GLY A 123 -7.99 -16.25 2.32
CA GLY A 123 -8.65 -17.50 1.90
C GLY A 123 -10.05 -17.70 2.48
N THR A 124 -10.38 -17.02 3.59
CA THR A 124 -11.64 -17.18 4.33
C THR A 124 -12.41 -15.88 4.43
N GLY A 125 -12.05 -14.88 3.63
CA GLY A 125 -12.59 -13.53 3.75
C GLY A 125 -12.85 -12.86 2.42
N SER A 126 -13.48 -11.69 2.52
CA SER A 126 -13.79 -10.86 1.37
C SER A 126 -13.84 -9.39 1.75
N PHE A 127 -13.58 -8.53 0.77
CA PHE A 127 -13.80 -7.10 0.91
C PHE A 127 -15.28 -6.75 0.86
N SER A 128 -15.69 -5.84 1.73
CA SER A 128 -16.99 -5.20 1.80
C SER A 128 -16.77 -3.70 1.73
N ILE A 129 -17.42 -3.04 0.78
CA ILE A 129 -17.25 -1.60 0.57
C ILE A 129 -18.58 -0.91 0.82
N ALA A 130 -18.58 0.21 1.52
CA ALA A 130 -19.77 1.01 1.71
C ALA A 130 -19.52 2.51 1.56
N ILE A 131 -20.57 3.23 1.18
CA ILE A 131 -20.50 4.65 0.80
C ILE A 131 -21.60 5.42 1.53
N LYS A 132 -21.26 6.58 2.08
CA LYS A 132 -22.24 7.57 2.58
C LYS A 132 -21.72 8.97 2.35
N GLY A 133 -22.40 9.72 1.48
CA GLY A 133 -21.91 11.05 1.10
C GLY A 133 -20.54 10.93 0.43
N GLU A 134 -19.51 11.55 1.00
CA GLU A 134 -18.14 11.54 0.47
C GLU A 134 -17.21 10.57 1.20
N ARG A 135 -17.79 9.71 2.04
CA ARG A 135 -17.05 8.76 2.85
C ARG A 135 -17.12 7.37 2.23
N LEU A 136 -15.98 6.71 2.20
CA LEU A 136 -15.80 5.32 1.78
C LEU A 136 -15.32 4.50 2.96
N TRP A 137 -15.99 3.38 3.23
CA TRP A 137 -15.53 2.34 4.15
C TRP A 137 -15.06 1.15 3.34
N VAL A 138 -13.82 0.72 3.60
CA VAL A 138 -13.18 -0.45 3.02
C VAL A 138 -12.93 -1.44 4.16
N ASP A 139 -13.74 -2.49 4.22
CA ASP A 139 -13.66 -3.48 5.29
C ASP A 139 -13.30 -4.85 4.72
N HIS A 140 -12.39 -5.58 5.38
CA HIS A 140 -12.13 -6.99 5.07
C HIS A 140 -12.47 -7.87 6.27
N GLY A 141 -13.52 -8.68 6.16
CA GLY A 141 -13.87 -9.70 7.14
C GLY A 141 -13.33 -11.07 6.76
N CYS A 142 -12.77 -11.82 7.70
CA CYS A 142 -12.33 -13.21 7.49
C CYS A 142 -12.58 -14.10 8.70
N LEU A 143 -12.49 -15.43 8.52
CA LEU A 143 -12.53 -16.40 9.62
C LEU A 143 -11.13 -16.79 10.11
N GLY A 144 -10.99 -16.98 11.42
CA GLY A 144 -9.77 -17.53 12.04
C GLY A 144 -9.77 -17.44 13.56
N ARG A 145 -8.84 -18.15 14.20
CA ARG A 145 -8.66 -18.18 15.66
C ARG A 145 -7.29 -17.71 16.14
N THR A 146 -6.39 -17.45 15.20
CA THR A 146 -5.01 -17.06 15.47
C THR A 146 -4.77 -15.69 14.84
N PRO A 147 -4.18 -14.73 15.58
CA PRO A 147 -3.74 -13.47 15.00
C PRO A 147 -2.77 -13.72 13.84
N VAL A 148 -3.00 -13.03 12.72
CA VAL A 148 -2.11 -13.06 11.55
C VAL A 148 -1.69 -11.64 11.18
N PRO A 149 -0.51 -11.45 10.58
CA PRO A 149 -0.08 -10.13 10.13
C PRO A 149 -1.05 -9.56 9.10
N MET A 150 -1.41 -8.28 9.27
CA MET A 150 -2.18 -7.53 8.29
C MET A 150 -1.34 -7.30 7.03
N LYS A 151 -1.99 -7.38 5.87
CA LYS A 151 -1.39 -7.19 4.55
C LYS A 151 -2.18 -6.15 3.77
N ARG A 152 -1.48 -5.46 2.87
CA ARG A 152 -2.09 -4.47 1.95
C ARG A 152 -2.64 -5.17 0.72
N GLN A 153 -3.75 -4.64 0.21
CA GLN A 153 -4.33 -5.03 -1.07
C GLN A 153 -5.06 -3.81 -1.64
N ALA A 154 -4.57 -3.27 -2.75
CA ALA A 154 -5.27 -2.21 -3.46
C ALA A 154 -6.52 -2.77 -4.16
N LEU A 155 -7.55 -1.95 -4.28
CA LEU A 155 -8.82 -2.29 -4.92
C LEU A 155 -9.11 -1.32 -6.04
N VAL A 156 -9.61 -1.81 -7.16
CA VAL A 156 -10.26 -1.02 -8.20
C VAL A 156 -11.77 -1.04 -7.94
N LEU A 157 -12.34 0.15 -7.77
CA LEU A 157 -13.74 0.39 -7.44
C LEU A 157 -14.41 1.19 -8.55
N GLN A 158 -15.66 0.88 -8.87
CA GLN A 158 -16.51 1.75 -9.67
C GLN A 158 -17.39 2.59 -8.75
N LEU A 159 -17.17 3.90 -8.65
CA LEU A 159 -17.86 4.79 -7.71
C LEU A 159 -18.54 5.97 -8.45
N PRO A 160 -19.62 6.57 -7.92
CA PRO A 160 -20.25 7.73 -8.55
C PRO A 160 -19.37 8.99 -8.52
N ARG A 161 -18.43 9.06 -7.57
CA ARG A 161 -17.50 10.17 -7.37
C ARG A 161 -16.32 9.76 -6.49
N LEU A 162 -15.25 10.55 -6.51
CA LEU A 162 -14.10 10.39 -5.62
C LEU A 162 -14.51 10.67 -4.16
N PRO A 163 -14.25 9.77 -3.20
CA PRO A 163 -14.46 10.05 -1.79
C PRO A 163 -13.42 11.04 -1.25
N SER A 164 -13.85 11.95 -0.37
CA SER A 164 -12.95 12.85 0.35
C SER A 164 -12.34 12.19 1.60
N GLU A 165 -13.01 11.19 2.15
CA GLU A 165 -12.54 10.40 3.29
C GLU A 165 -12.62 8.90 3.02
N VAL A 166 -11.54 8.19 3.35
CA VAL A 166 -11.44 6.73 3.19
C VAL A 166 -11.07 6.13 4.54
N TYR A 167 -11.92 5.24 5.02
CA TYR A 167 -11.69 4.43 6.21
C TYR A 167 -11.41 3.00 5.78
N VAL A 168 -10.38 2.41 6.36
CA VAL A 168 -9.89 1.09 5.98
C VAL A 168 -9.72 0.26 7.24
N THR A 169 -10.46 -0.83 7.32
CA THR A 169 -10.40 -1.75 8.45
C THR A 169 -10.37 -3.21 7.99
N CYS A 170 -9.97 -4.09 8.90
CA CYS A 170 -10.12 -5.53 8.72
C CYS A 170 -10.44 -6.16 10.06
N GLY A 171 -11.16 -7.28 10.04
CA GLY A 171 -11.58 -8.01 11.22
C GLY A 171 -11.58 -9.51 11.00
N MET A 172 -11.46 -10.24 12.11
CA MET A 172 -11.53 -11.69 12.14
C MET A 172 -12.72 -12.12 13.02
N ALA A 173 -13.54 -13.03 12.53
CA ALA A 173 -14.58 -13.72 13.30
C ALA A 173 -14.11 -15.15 13.64
N GLU A 174 -14.51 -15.63 14.81
CA GLU A 174 -14.14 -16.94 15.38
C GLU A 174 -15.12 -18.08 15.04
#